data_AF-A0A4Q2SJM4-F1
#
_entry.id   AF-A0A4Q2SJM4-F1
#
_cell.length_a   1.000
_cell.length_b   1.000
_cell.length_c   1.000
_cell.angle_alpha   90.00
_cell.angle_beta   90.00
_cell.angle_gamma   90.00
#
_symmetry.space_group_name_H-M   'P 1'
#
loop_
_entity.id
_entity.type
_entity.pdbx_description
1 polymer ?
#
loop_
_entity_poly.entity_id
_entity_poly.type
_entity_poly.pdbx_seq_one_letter_code
_entity_poly.pdbx_strand_id
1 'polypeptide(L)'
;MALIGSVLGVAAVSLVLGAVTSWAQGLLPDAWHPLANSPSGWAALTALAVMAQRPSLRRGALLGTVSFVCLVLGYTFASELRGLAYDPTLWGAIGLVSGPFVGVAAAGAASTRTMPVALGSGVLAGVLVADGIYGLTVVADSTSPVYWTTVLVLGLLLVLATPLVRLRRVAPTAVMVVTFLAATAALSGGYAWLNAAPPV
;
A
#
# COMPACT_ATOMS: atom_id res chain seq x y z
N MET A 1 -20.49 16.41 9.21
CA MET A 1 -20.34 15.31 10.19
C MET A 1 -19.77 14.03 9.59
N ALA A 2 -20.26 13.52 8.44
CA ALA A 2 -19.78 12.25 7.88
C ALA A 2 -18.26 12.20 7.57
N LEU A 3 -17.66 13.29 7.05
CA LEU A 3 -16.22 13.31 6.73
C LEU A 3 -15.35 13.24 7.99
N ILE A 4 -15.70 13.98 9.04
CA ILE A 4 -14.96 13.99 10.31
C ILE A 4 -14.98 12.58 10.91
N GLY A 5 -16.15 11.92 10.91
CA GLY A 5 -16.27 10.53 11.35
C GLY A 5 -15.36 9.58 10.56
N SER A 6 -15.33 9.67 9.23
CA SER A 6 -14.44 8.85 8.41
C SER A 6 -12.96 9.13 8.66
N VAL A 7 -12.56 10.40 8.83
CA VAL A 7 -11.17 10.76 9.14
C VAL A 7 -10.75 10.19 10.49
N LEU A 8 -11.57 10.38 11.53
CA LEU A 8 -11.28 9.83 12.86
C LEU A 8 -11.25 8.30 12.86
N GLY A 9 -12.18 7.66 12.15
CA GLY A 9 -12.23 6.20 12.02
C GLY A 9 -10.98 5.64 11.32
N VAL A 10 -10.58 6.24 10.19
CA VAL A 10 -9.37 5.82 9.47
C VAL A 10 -8.12 6.10 10.31
N ALA A 11 -8.02 7.26 10.96
CA ALA A 11 -6.90 7.59 11.82
C ALA A 11 -6.75 6.58 12.97
N ALA A 12 -7.85 6.27 13.67
CA ALA A 12 -7.84 5.32 14.78
C ALA A 12 -7.46 3.89 14.33
N VAL A 13 -8.06 3.40 13.24
CA VAL A 13 -7.74 2.08 12.69
C VAL A 13 -6.29 2.02 12.25
N SER A 14 -5.79 3.02 11.53
CA SER A 14 -4.42 3.05 11.03
C SER A 14 -3.38 3.19 12.14
N LEU A 15 -3.67 3.96 13.21
CA LEU A 15 -2.81 4.01 14.40
C LEU A 15 -2.69 2.62 15.05
N VAL A 16 -3.82 1.93 15.25
CA VAL A 16 -3.83 0.58 15.84
C VAL A 16 -3.10 -0.40 14.93
N LEU A 17 -3.36 -0.37 13.62
CA LEU A 17 -2.69 -1.25 12.66
C LEU A 17 -1.18 -0.99 12.63
N GLY A 18 -0.74 0.26 12.70
CA GLY A 18 0.69 0.61 12.76
C GLY A 18 1.33 0.10 14.04
N ALA A 19 0.65 0.23 15.18
CA ALA A 19 1.12 -0.33 16.44
C ALA A 19 1.23 -1.86 16.37
N VAL A 20 0.22 -2.52 15.80
CA VAL A 20 0.20 -3.98 15.61
C VAL A 20 1.32 -4.43 14.68
N THR A 21 1.62 -3.70 13.58
CA THR A 21 2.71 -4.09 12.68
C THR A 21 4.07 -3.99 13.33
N SER A 22 4.31 -3.06 14.28
CA SER A 22 5.55 -3.09 15.08
C SER A 22 5.70 -4.43 15.80
N TRP A 23 4.72 -4.83 16.61
CA TRP A 23 4.75 -6.10 17.34
C TRP A 23 4.79 -7.32 16.42
N ALA A 24 4.05 -7.28 15.31
CA ALA A 24 3.96 -8.38 14.35
C ALA A 24 5.32 -8.77 13.76
N GLN A 25 6.29 -7.85 13.66
CA GLN A 25 7.66 -8.19 13.22
C GLN A 25 8.41 -9.15 14.16
N GLY A 26 7.96 -9.32 15.40
CA GLY A 26 8.53 -10.31 16.32
C GLY A 26 7.62 -11.51 16.59
N LEU A 27 6.40 -11.51 16.04
CA LEU A 27 5.36 -12.50 16.36
C LEU A 27 4.89 -13.29 15.13
N LEU A 28 5.04 -12.74 13.92
CA LEU A 28 4.69 -13.45 12.70
C LEU A 28 5.69 -14.59 12.45
N PRO A 29 5.30 -15.67 11.76
CA PRO A 29 6.27 -16.61 11.21
C PRO A 29 7.23 -15.90 10.24
N ASP A 30 8.47 -16.38 10.12
CA ASP A 30 9.50 -15.81 9.23
C ASP A 30 8.99 -15.56 7.80
N ALA A 31 8.12 -16.47 7.31
CA ALA A 31 7.47 -16.38 6.01
C ALA A 31 6.66 -15.09 5.77
N TRP A 32 6.21 -14.45 6.86
CA TRP A 32 5.28 -13.32 6.86
C TRP A 32 5.83 -12.08 7.56
N HIS A 33 7.04 -12.12 8.12
CA HIS A 33 7.70 -10.94 8.70
C HIS A 33 7.60 -9.68 7.80
N PRO A 34 7.84 -9.77 6.48
CA PRO A 34 7.80 -8.59 5.63
C PRO A 34 6.40 -7.97 5.48
N LEU A 35 5.31 -8.70 5.79
CA LEU A 35 3.95 -8.13 5.81
C LEU A 35 3.87 -6.94 6.78
N ALA A 36 4.56 -7.04 7.90
CA ALA A 36 4.55 -6.03 8.94
C ALA A 36 5.45 -4.82 8.61
N ASN A 37 6.37 -4.97 7.66
CA ASN A 37 7.37 -3.94 7.33
C ASN A 37 7.72 -3.93 5.84
N SER A 38 6.73 -3.71 5.00
CA SER A 38 6.94 -3.53 3.56
C SER A 38 6.00 -2.46 2.99
N PRO A 39 6.40 -1.81 1.90
CA PRO A 39 5.54 -0.89 1.18
C PRO A 39 4.20 -1.50 0.75
N SER A 40 4.19 -2.74 0.24
CA SER A 40 2.94 -3.41 -0.15
C SER A 40 2.04 -3.74 1.04
N GLY A 41 2.60 -4.17 2.16
CA GLY A 41 1.85 -4.40 3.40
C GLY A 41 1.12 -3.14 3.87
N TRP A 42 1.84 -2.02 3.97
CA TRP A 42 1.27 -0.76 4.45
C TRP A 42 0.32 -0.11 3.44
N ALA A 43 0.62 -0.25 2.13
CA ALA A 43 -0.29 0.17 1.08
C ALA A 43 -1.59 -0.65 1.09
N ALA A 44 -1.52 -1.96 1.35
CA ALA A 44 -2.71 -2.81 1.48
C ALA A 44 -3.57 -2.43 2.69
N LEU A 45 -2.96 -2.22 3.86
CA LEU A 45 -3.67 -1.76 5.06
C LEU A 45 -4.37 -0.41 4.82
N THR A 46 -3.65 0.54 4.21
CA THR A 46 -4.23 1.83 3.83
C THR A 46 -5.37 1.67 2.82
N ALA A 47 -5.17 0.86 1.78
CA ALA A 47 -6.18 0.66 0.76
C ALA A 47 -7.45 0.06 1.36
N LEU A 48 -7.34 -0.95 2.24
CA LEU A 48 -8.48 -1.57 2.92
C LEU A 48 -9.21 -0.57 3.83
N ALA A 49 -8.49 0.21 4.63
CA ALA A 49 -9.08 1.23 5.50
C ALA A 49 -9.85 2.30 4.70
N VAL A 50 -9.29 2.76 3.57
CA VAL A 50 -9.92 3.73 2.68
C VAL A 50 -11.11 3.11 1.94
N MET A 51 -10.97 1.90 1.40
CA MET A 51 -12.04 1.20 0.67
C MET A 51 -13.26 0.95 1.55
N ALA A 52 -13.07 0.66 2.84
CA ALA A 52 -14.15 0.46 3.80
C ALA A 52 -15.06 1.69 3.92
N GLN A 53 -14.53 2.90 3.68
CA GLN A 53 -15.29 4.15 3.71
C GLN A 53 -16.01 4.46 2.39
N ARG A 54 -15.70 3.74 1.30
CA ARG A 54 -16.18 3.99 -0.08
C ARG A 54 -16.19 5.49 -0.47
N PRO A 55 -15.08 6.23 -0.28
CA PRO A 55 -15.05 7.67 -0.44
C PRO A 55 -15.06 8.09 -1.92
N SER A 56 -15.32 9.38 -2.17
CA SER A 56 -14.97 9.99 -3.47
C SER A 56 -13.46 10.06 -3.63
N LEU A 57 -12.94 10.22 -4.86
CA LEU A 57 -11.48 10.25 -5.12
C LEU A 57 -10.75 11.31 -4.28
N ARG A 58 -11.31 12.52 -4.17
CA ARG A 58 -10.73 13.61 -3.36
C ARG A 58 -10.66 13.25 -1.87
N ARG A 59 -11.71 12.62 -1.34
CA ARG A 59 -11.72 12.14 0.04
C ARG A 59 -10.79 10.94 0.21
N GLY A 60 -10.68 10.07 -0.80
CA GLY A 60 -9.72 8.98 -0.86
C GLY A 60 -8.30 9.49 -0.68
N ALA A 61 -7.90 10.55 -1.39
CA ALA A 61 -6.60 11.18 -1.23
C ALA A 61 -6.34 11.58 0.22
N LEU A 62 -7.26 12.34 0.82
CA LEU A 62 -7.16 12.78 2.21
C LEU A 62 -7.07 11.59 3.19
N LEU A 63 -7.96 10.61 3.05
CA LEU A 63 -7.99 9.45 3.94
C LEU A 63 -6.74 8.57 3.77
N GLY A 64 -6.19 8.47 2.56
CA GLY A 64 -4.94 7.77 2.31
C GLY A 64 -3.74 8.45 2.98
N THR A 65 -3.65 9.78 2.91
CA THR A 65 -2.65 10.56 3.65
C THR A 65 -2.77 10.35 5.16
N VAL A 66 -3.98 10.50 5.70
CA VAL A 66 -4.25 10.28 7.13
C VAL A 66 -3.86 8.86 7.53
N SER A 67 -4.27 7.86 6.76
CA SER A 67 -3.96 6.46 7.03
C SER A 67 -2.45 6.20 7.09
N PHE A 68 -1.68 6.63 6.08
CA PHE A 68 -0.24 6.39 6.06
C PHE A 68 0.48 7.07 7.22
N VAL A 69 0.18 8.34 7.49
CA VAL A 69 0.79 9.07 8.61
C VAL A 69 0.43 8.39 9.94
N CYS A 70 -0.82 7.98 10.12
CA CYS A 70 -1.25 7.27 11.33
C CYS A 70 -0.61 5.87 11.46
N LEU A 71 -0.40 5.14 10.35
CA LEU A 71 0.38 3.89 10.38
C LEU A 71 1.80 4.13 10.87
N VAL A 72 2.50 5.15 10.34
CA VAL A 72 3.86 5.52 10.79
C VAL A 72 3.85 5.86 12.28
N LEU A 73 2.96 6.75 12.71
CA LEU A 73 2.92 7.19 14.12
C LEU A 73 2.57 6.05 15.07
N GLY A 74 1.63 5.19 14.71
CA GLY A 74 1.29 4.01 15.50
C GLY A 74 2.46 3.04 15.62
N TYR A 75 3.17 2.83 14.51
CA TYR A 75 4.37 2.01 14.47
C TYR A 75 5.49 2.59 15.34
N THR A 76 5.76 3.90 15.24
CA THR A 76 6.75 4.60 16.06
C THR A 76 6.43 4.44 17.53
N PHE A 77 5.20 4.77 17.93
CA PHE A 77 4.76 4.68 19.32
C PHE A 77 4.93 3.27 19.90
N ALA A 78 4.49 2.24 19.17
CA ALA A 78 4.66 0.86 19.62
C ALA A 78 6.13 0.41 19.67
N SER A 79 6.97 0.92 18.76
CA SER A 79 8.40 0.61 18.77
C SER A 79 9.10 1.25 19.99
N GLU A 80 8.79 2.49 20.31
CA GLU A 80 9.30 3.18 21.50
C GLU A 80 8.84 2.51 22.80
N LEU A 81 7.57 2.07 22.87
CA LEU A 81 7.06 1.28 24.00
C LEU A 81 7.81 -0.05 24.20
N ARG A 82 8.39 -0.61 23.13
CA ARG A 82 9.23 -1.81 23.17
C ARG A 82 10.70 -1.51 23.47
N GLY A 83 11.06 -0.25 23.68
CA GLY A 83 12.44 0.19 23.90
C GLY A 83 13.27 0.29 22.62
N LEU A 84 12.65 0.34 21.44
CA LEU A 84 13.31 0.50 20.15
C LEU A 84 13.25 1.96 19.70
N ALA A 85 14.40 2.55 19.37
CA ALA A 85 14.43 3.88 18.77
C ALA A 85 13.98 3.81 17.30
N TYR A 86 13.03 4.66 16.91
CA TYR A 86 12.53 4.72 15.54
C TYR A 86 12.19 6.17 15.15
N ASP A 87 12.88 6.71 14.14
CA ASP A 87 12.60 8.05 13.61
C ASP A 87 11.47 8.01 12.56
N PRO A 88 10.33 8.67 12.79
CA PRO A 88 9.22 8.68 11.84
C PRO A 88 9.46 9.60 10.62
N THR A 89 10.52 10.40 10.57
CA THR A 89 10.63 11.53 9.62
C THR A 89 10.60 11.09 8.16
N LEU A 90 11.47 10.14 7.77
CA LEU A 90 11.54 9.66 6.38
C LEU A 90 10.24 8.99 5.96
N TRP A 91 9.75 8.03 6.76
CA TRP A 91 8.56 7.25 6.43
C TRP A 91 7.27 8.09 6.53
N GLY A 92 7.23 9.08 7.41
CA GLY A 92 6.18 10.09 7.48
C GLY A 92 6.14 10.96 6.22
N ALA A 93 7.30 11.40 5.72
CA ALA A 93 7.38 12.13 4.45
C ALA A 93 6.94 11.27 3.26
N ILE A 94 7.40 10.02 3.19
CA ILE A 94 6.95 9.04 2.18
C ILE A 94 5.43 8.83 2.29
N GLY A 95 4.89 8.72 3.50
CA GLY A 95 3.45 8.59 3.75
C GLY A 95 2.63 9.81 3.32
N LEU A 96 3.15 11.02 3.53
CA LEU A 96 2.54 12.27 3.08
C LEU A 96 2.48 12.35 1.55
N VAL A 97 3.55 11.92 0.87
CA VAL A 97 3.65 11.93 -0.60
C VAL A 97 2.83 10.80 -1.22
N SER A 98 2.97 9.58 -0.71
CA SER A 98 2.41 8.35 -1.30
C SER A 98 0.95 8.12 -0.91
N GLY A 99 0.57 8.54 0.31
CA GLY A 99 -0.77 8.36 0.87
C GLY A 99 -1.90 8.89 -0.02
N PRO A 100 -1.82 10.10 -0.60
CA PRO A 100 -2.80 10.59 -1.56
C PRO A 100 -3.03 9.63 -2.73
N PHE A 101 -1.95 9.08 -3.32
CA PHE A 101 -2.04 8.22 -4.49
C PHE A 101 -2.65 6.86 -4.15
N VAL A 102 -2.21 6.23 -3.05
CA VAL A 102 -2.79 4.97 -2.58
C VAL A 102 -4.26 5.16 -2.20
N GLY A 103 -4.60 6.26 -1.53
CA GLY A 103 -5.97 6.58 -1.16
C GLY A 103 -6.90 6.84 -2.36
N VAL A 104 -6.42 7.54 -3.39
CA VAL A 104 -7.15 7.71 -4.66
C VAL A 104 -7.33 6.37 -5.37
N ALA A 105 -6.29 5.55 -5.41
CA ALA A 105 -6.34 4.23 -6.04
C ALA A 105 -7.34 3.31 -5.33
N ALA A 106 -7.33 3.30 -4.00
CA ALA A 106 -8.30 2.58 -3.17
C ALA A 106 -9.74 3.05 -3.40
N ALA A 107 -9.98 4.37 -3.39
CA ALA A 107 -11.29 4.95 -3.69
C ALA A 107 -11.76 4.63 -5.13
N GLY A 108 -10.84 4.62 -6.09
CA GLY A 108 -11.09 4.26 -7.48
C GLY A 108 -11.50 2.79 -7.62
N ALA A 109 -10.72 1.89 -7.04
CA ALA A 109 -10.99 0.45 -7.07
C ALA A 109 -12.30 0.07 -6.34
N ALA A 110 -12.68 0.79 -5.29
CA ALA A 110 -13.99 0.64 -4.63
C ALA A 110 -15.17 1.30 -5.39
N SER A 111 -14.91 2.06 -6.45
CA SER A 111 -15.94 2.80 -7.17
C SER A 111 -16.91 1.90 -7.93
N THR A 112 -18.12 2.40 -8.17
CA THR A 112 -19.08 1.79 -9.11
C THR A 112 -18.83 2.17 -10.56
N ARG A 113 -17.98 3.19 -10.82
CA ARG A 113 -17.65 3.67 -12.17
C ARG A 113 -16.48 2.90 -12.75
N THR A 114 -16.61 2.47 -14.01
CA THR A 114 -15.64 1.61 -14.69
C THR A 114 -14.23 2.21 -14.78
N MET A 115 -14.11 3.49 -15.13
CA MET A 115 -12.79 4.12 -15.28
C MET A 115 -12.02 4.29 -13.96
N PRO A 116 -12.63 4.80 -12.87
CA PRO A 116 -11.99 4.78 -11.56
C PRO A 116 -11.57 3.37 -11.10
N VAL A 117 -12.39 2.34 -11.36
CA VAL A 117 -12.03 0.96 -11.04
C VAL A 117 -10.78 0.52 -11.81
N ALA A 118 -10.73 0.80 -13.11
CA ALA A 118 -9.57 0.49 -13.95
C ALA A 118 -8.30 1.19 -13.44
N LEU A 119 -8.34 2.51 -13.26
CA LEU A 119 -7.18 3.28 -12.78
C LEU A 119 -6.72 2.83 -11.38
N GLY A 120 -7.67 2.70 -10.46
CA GLY A 120 -7.35 2.35 -9.07
C GLY A 120 -6.81 0.94 -8.92
N SER A 121 -7.44 -0.04 -9.57
CA SER A 121 -7.00 -1.44 -9.50
C SER A 121 -5.66 -1.64 -10.19
N GLY A 122 -5.41 -0.94 -11.31
CA GLY A 122 -4.12 -0.96 -11.99
C GLY A 122 -3.00 -0.44 -11.08
N VAL A 123 -3.18 0.74 -10.47
CA VAL A 123 -2.19 1.30 -9.54
C VAL A 123 -1.93 0.37 -8.34
N LEU A 124 -2.98 -0.14 -7.68
CA LEU A 124 -2.81 -1.05 -6.54
C LEU A 124 -2.09 -2.34 -6.93
N ALA A 125 -2.45 -2.94 -8.08
CA ALA A 125 -1.77 -4.11 -8.58
C ALA A 125 -0.28 -3.83 -8.87
N GLY A 126 0.03 -2.65 -9.43
CA GLY A 126 1.40 -2.27 -9.74
C GLY A 126 2.26 -2.09 -8.48
N VAL A 127 1.68 -1.59 -7.39
CA VAL A 127 2.36 -1.53 -6.08
C VAL A 127 2.70 -2.92 -5.58
N LEU A 128 1.73 -3.86 -5.60
CA LEU A 128 1.96 -5.23 -5.13
C LEU A 128 3.00 -5.98 -5.97
N VAL A 129 2.95 -5.83 -7.29
CA VAL A 129 3.90 -6.49 -8.20
C VAL A 129 5.29 -5.87 -8.08
N ALA A 130 5.43 -4.54 -8.02
CA ALA A 130 6.74 -3.91 -7.84
C ALA A 130 7.41 -4.35 -6.54
N ASP A 131 6.65 -4.37 -5.43
CA ASP A 131 7.19 -4.79 -4.14
C ASP A 131 7.52 -6.29 -4.11
N GLY A 132 6.71 -7.13 -4.77
CA GLY A 132 7.01 -8.55 -4.95
C GLY A 132 8.26 -8.80 -5.79
N ILE A 133 8.47 -8.03 -6.88
CA ILE A 133 9.68 -8.09 -7.69
C ILE A 133 10.89 -7.70 -6.83
N TYR A 134 10.84 -6.54 -6.16
CA TYR A 134 11.92 -6.07 -5.29
C TYR A 134 12.24 -7.08 -4.18
N GLY A 135 11.20 -7.61 -3.54
CA GLY A 135 11.24 -8.67 -2.56
C GLY A 135 12.05 -9.89 -3.02
N LEU A 136 11.76 -10.38 -4.22
CA LEU A 136 12.38 -11.58 -4.78
C LEU A 136 13.76 -11.35 -5.38
N THR A 137 14.09 -10.14 -5.82
CA THR A 137 15.35 -9.86 -6.53
C THR A 137 16.40 -9.14 -5.70
N VAL A 138 16.02 -8.47 -4.61
CA VAL A 138 16.94 -7.65 -3.80
C VAL A 138 17.03 -8.12 -2.36
N VAL A 139 15.91 -8.51 -1.73
CA VAL A 139 15.89 -8.83 -0.28
C VAL A 139 15.57 -10.30 0.01
N ALA A 140 15.49 -11.15 -1.02
CA ALA A 140 15.19 -12.58 -0.87
C ALA A 140 16.27 -13.35 -0.09
N ASP A 141 17.50 -12.84 -0.06
CA ASP A 141 18.59 -13.48 0.68
C ASP A 141 18.46 -13.27 2.20
N SER A 142 17.72 -12.26 2.64
CA SER A 142 17.52 -11.91 4.06
C SER A 142 16.08 -12.09 4.55
N THR A 143 15.16 -12.47 3.66
CA THR A 143 13.74 -12.64 3.98
C THR A 143 13.14 -13.83 3.22
N SER A 144 12.12 -14.46 3.78
CA SER A 144 11.45 -15.58 3.11
C SER A 144 10.79 -15.16 1.78
N PRO A 145 10.92 -15.94 0.69
CA PRO A 145 10.29 -15.63 -0.60
C PRO A 145 8.76 -15.76 -0.59
N VAL A 146 8.17 -16.36 0.46
CA VAL A 146 6.74 -16.67 0.55
C VAL A 146 5.89 -15.40 0.49
N TYR A 147 6.20 -14.40 1.30
CA TYR A 147 5.46 -13.13 1.30
C TYR A 147 5.56 -12.43 -0.05
N TRP A 148 6.77 -12.32 -0.60
CA TRP A 148 7.02 -11.61 -1.86
C TRP A 148 6.32 -12.26 -3.05
N THR A 149 6.33 -13.59 -3.10
CA THR A 149 5.58 -14.36 -4.10
C THR A 149 4.08 -14.17 -3.90
N THR A 150 3.60 -14.13 -2.66
CA THR A 150 2.18 -13.91 -2.36
C THR A 150 1.72 -12.55 -2.87
N VAL A 151 2.42 -11.45 -2.55
CA VAL A 151 2.02 -10.11 -3.01
C VAL A 151 2.12 -9.98 -4.52
N LEU A 152 3.14 -10.58 -5.15
CA LEU A 152 3.26 -10.63 -6.60
C LEU A 152 2.05 -11.33 -7.23
N VAL A 153 1.69 -12.52 -6.74
CA VAL A 153 0.54 -13.29 -7.23
C VAL A 153 -0.76 -12.54 -7.01
N LEU A 154 -0.96 -11.93 -5.84
CA LEU A 154 -2.16 -11.12 -5.56
C LEU A 154 -2.27 -9.91 -6.51
N GLY A 155 -1.15 -9.24 -6.80
CA GLY A 155 -1.10 -8.16 -7.79
C GLY A 155 -1.48 -8.64 -9.19
N LEU A 156 -0.93 -9.76 -9.65
CA LEU A 156 -1.30 -10.37 -10.93
C LEU A 156 -2.77 -10.79 -10.96
N LEU A 157 -3.28 -11.39 -9.88
CA LEU A 157 -4.69 -11.77 -9.77
C LEU A 157 -5.61 -10.54 -9.86
N LEU A 158 -5.24 -9.38 -9.29
CA LEU A 158 -6.02 -8.15 -9.48
C LEU A 158 -6.08 -7.74 -10.95
N VAL A 159 -4.98 -7.84 -11.70
CA VAL A 159 -4.91 -7.52 -13.13
C VAL A 159 -5.72 -8.50 -13.97
N LEU A 160 -5.76 -9.78 -13.59
CA LEU A 160 -6.49 -10.79 -14.35
C LEU A 160 -8.00 -10.81 -14.01
N ALA A 161 -8.36 -10.64 -12.74
CA ALA A 161 -9.75 -10.77 -12.28
C ALA A 161 -10.58 -9.51 -12.52
N THR A 162 -10.00 -8.32 -12.33
CA THR A 162 -10.75 -7.05 -12.44
C THR A 162 -11.41 -6.85 -13.82
N PRO A 163 -10.74 -7.14 -14.96
CA PRO A 163 -11.35 -7.03 -16.28
C PRO A 163 -12.57 -7.94 -16.45
N LEU A 164 -12.46 -9.18 -15.96
CA LEU A 164 -13.47 -10.23 -16.07
C LEU A 164 -14.71 -9.90 -15.22
N VAL A 165 -14.49 -9.39 -14.01
CA VAL A 165 -15.57 -9.16 -13.04
C VAL A 165 -16.17 -7.75 -13.17
N ARG A 166 -15.37 -6.73 -13.49
CA ARG A 166 -15.75 -5.32 -13.31
C ARG A 166 -15.67 -4.44 -14.56
N LEU A 167 -14.78 -4.72 -15.53
CA LEU A 167 -14.56 -3.78 -16.64
C LEU A 167 -15.28 -4.18 -17.93
N ARG A 168 -15.28 -5.47 -18.30
CA ARG A 168 -16.00 -6.08 -19.44
C ARG A 168 -15.86 -5.37 -20.81
N ARG A 169 -14.95 -4.40 -20.93
CA ARG A 169 -14.72 -3.56 -22.11
C ARG A 169 -13.21 -3.38 -22.31
N VAL A 170 -12.78 -3.37 -23.57
CA VAL A 170 -11.36 -3.31 -23.95
C VAL A 170 -10.70 -2.02 -23.46
N ALA A 171 -11.34 -0.85 -23.66
CA ALA A 171 -10.72 0.43 -23.34
C ALA A 171 -10.39 0.60 -21.83
N PRO A 172 -11.30 0.35 -20.87
CA PRO A 172 -10.94 0.36 -19.46
C PRO A 172 -9.91 -0.70 -19.06
N THR A 173 -9.96 -1.89 -19.67
CA THR A 173 -8.93 -2.93 -19.44
C THR A 173 -7.55 -2.43 -19.88
N ALA A 174 -7.44 -1.81 -21.06
CA ALA A 174 -6.19 -1.24 -21.54
C ALA A 174 -5.67 -0.15 -20.59
N VAL A 175 -6.54 0.73 -20.09
CA VAL A 175 -6.15 1.75 -19.10
C VAL A 175 -5.67 1.12 -17.80
N MET A 176 -6.31 0.06 -17.32
CA MET A 176 -5.87 -0.66 -16.14
C MET A 176 -4.48 -1.27 -16.35
N VAL A 177 -4.22 -1.90 -17.51
CA VAL A 177 -2.90 -2.45 -17.84
C VAL A 177 -1.84 -1.35 -17.92
N VAL A 178 -2.13 -0.22 -18.56
CA VAL A 178 -1.19 0.92 -18.65
C VAL A 178 -0.87 1.47 -17.25
N THR A 179 -1.88 1.68 -16.40
CA THR A 179 -1.65 2.16 -15.04
C THR A 179 -0.92 1.16 -14.14
N PHE A 180 -1.21 -0.13 -14.31
CA PHE A 180 -0.45 -1.22 -13.69
C PHE A 180 1.04 -1.18 -14.06
N LEU A 181 1.35 -1.12 -15.36
CA LEU A 181 2.73 -1.08 -15.83
C LEU A 181 3.43 0.20 -15.38
N ALA A 182 2.76 1.35 -15.45
CA ALA A 182 3.32 2.63 -15.01
C ALA A 182 3.63 2.66 -13.52
N ALA A 183 2.70 2.18 -12.67
CA ALA A 183 2.93 2.09 -11.23
C ALA A 183 4.05 1.11 -10.90
N THR A 184 4.08 -0.05 -11.58
CA THR A 184 5.16 -1.04 -11.40
C THR A 184 6.53 -0.43 -11.74
N ALA A 185 6.63 0.21 -12.90
CA ALA A 185 7.88 0.84 -13.36
C ALA A 185 8.32 1.99 -12.44
N ALA A 186 7.39 2.83 -11.99
CA ALA A 186 7.69 3.95 -11.10
C ALA A 186 8.22 3.47 -9.75
N LEU A 187 7.58 2.47 -9.12
CA LEU A 187 8.05 1.92 -7.85
C LEU A 187 9.38 1.17 -8.01
N SER A 188 9.54 0.34 -9.04
CA SER A 188 10.81 -0.34 -9.32
C SER A 188 11.96 0.65 -9.54
N GLY A 189 11.70 1.76 -10.25
CA GLY A 189 12.67 2.85 -10.40
C GLY A 189 12.99 3.54 -9.08
N GLY A 190 11.98 3.76 -8.23
CA GLY A 190 12.16 4.30 -6.88
C GLY A 190 13.03 3.40 -6.00
N TYR A 191 12.79 2.08 -6.01
CA TYR A 191 13.64 1.12 -5.31
C TYR A 191 15.08 1.15 -5.84
N ALA A 192 15.27 1.12 -7.16
CA ALA A 192 16.60 1.19 -7.76
C ALA A 192 17.35 2.46 -7.35
N TRP A 193 16.67 3.60 -7.32
CA TRP A 193 17.24 4.86 -6.86
C TRP A 193 17.61 4.84 -5.38
N LEU A 194 16.73 4.33 -4.51
CA LEU A 194 16.99 4.22 -3.08
C LEU A 194 18.19 3.30 -2.76
N ASN A 195 18.33 2.18 -3.47
CA ASN A 195 19.47 1.27 -3.26
C ASN A 195 20.79 1.83 -3.83
N ALA A 196 20.73 2.76 -4.79
CA ALA A 196 21.91 3.39 -5.37
C ALA A 196 22.37 4.63 -4.59
N ALA A 197 21.53 5.17 -3.71
CA ALA A 197 21.90 6.32 -2.88
C ALA A 197 22.99 5.92 -1.87
N PRO A 198 24.02 6.77 -1.67
CA PRO A 198 25.03 6.52 -0.65
C PRO A 198 24.38 6.46 0.74
N PRO A 199 24.88 5.60 1.65
CA PRO A 199 24.38 5.54 3.02
C PRO A 199 24.53 6.91 3.68
N VAL A 200 23.44 7.39 4.27
CA VAL A 200 23.39 8.64 5.06
C VAL A 200 23.93 8.39 6.45
#